data_AF-A0A2J6PY27-F1
#
_entry.id   AF-A0A2J6PY27-F1
#
_cell.length_a   1.000
_cell.length_b   1.000
_cell.length_c   1.000
_cell.angle_alpha   90.00
_cell.angle_beta   90.00
_cell.angle_gamma   90.00
#
_symmetry.space_group_name_H-M   'P 1'
#
loop_
_entity.id
_entity.type
_entity.pdbx_description
1 polymer ?
#
loop_
_entity_poly.entity_id
_entity_poly.type
_entity_poly.pdbx_seq_one_letter_code
_entity_poly.pdbx_strand_id
1 'polypeptide(L)'
;MPRLPPTLPFWIHLLIELPASVNFLLNPSEQLSSPAPQAHTIIRQYAVLLFVSTLIALIFALRPVDGTSRRVAAALSVYHLAPLVRAGSRIVEGSEDHGKGFGGPIVHLIVHIVCFGALLGAFMAKSKANESAKTGHRR
;
A
#
# COMPACT_ATOMS: atom_id res chain seq x y z
N MET A 1 22.54 -13.91 3.52
CA MET A 1 21.15 -13.48 3.78
C MET A 1 20.30 -13.82 2.57
N PRO A 2 19.19 -14.55 2.72
CA PRO A 2 18.29 -14.85 1.59
C PRO A 2 17.75 -13.54 1.00
N ARG A 3 17.81 -13.40 -0.33
CA ARG A 3 17.21 -12.26 -1.03
C ARG A 3 15.70 -12.49 -1.12
N LEU A 4 14.93 -11.53 -0.65
CA LEU A 4 13.47 -11.57 -0.76
C LEU A 4 13.05 -11.56 -2.25
N PRO A 5 11.91 -12.18 -2.61
CA PRO A 5 11.41 -12.16 -3.98
C PRO A 5 11.16 -10.71 -4.44
N PRO A 6 11.47 -10.36 -5.70
CA PRO A 6 11.28 -9.00 -6.20
C PRO A 6 9.79 -8.60 -6.30
N THR A 7 8.87 -9.57 -6.31
CA THR A 7 7.42 -9.37 -6.29
C THR A 7 6.84 -9.19 -4.89
N LEU A 8 7.63 -9.42 -3.83
CA LEU A 8 7.17 -9.35 -2.43
C LEU A 8 6.48 -8.02 -2.07
N PRO A 9 6.94 -6.83 -2.52
CA PRO A 9 6.28 -5.57 -2.21
C PRO A 9 4.80 -5.52 -2.67
N PHE A 10 4.48 -6.16 -3.79
CA PHE A 10 3.10 -6.23 -4.29
C PHE A 10 2.25 -7.21 -3.47
N TRP A 11 2.83 -8.32 -3.02
CA TRP A 11 2.16 -9.24 -2.09
C TRP A 11 1.85 -8.56 -0.75
N ILE A 12 2.77 -7.77 -0.22
CA ILE A 12 2.56 -7.01 1.03
C ILE A 12 1.40 -6.02 0.86
N HIS A 13 1.39 -5.24 -0.23
CA HIS A 13 0.27 -4.32 -0.53
C HIS A 13 -1.06 -5.06 -0.62
N LEU A 14 -1.12 -6.16 -1.37
CA LEU A 14 -2.32 -6.99 -1.50
C LEU A 14 -2.83 -7.48 -0.14
N LEU A 15 -1.96 -8.06 0.70
CA LEU A 15 -2.35 -8.66 1.97
C LEU A 15 -2.83 -7.63 3.00
N ILE A 16 -2.29 -6.42 2.98
CA ILE A 16 -2.69 -5.33 3.89
C ILE A 16 -3.99 -4.70 3.39
N GLU A 17 -4.06 -4.36 2.11
CA GLU A 17 -5.12 -3.50 1.59
C GLU A 17 -6.38 -4.27 1.18
N LEU A 18 -6.29 -5.57 0.88
CA LEU A 18 -7.47 -6.40 0.56
C LEU A 18 -8.47 -6.46 1.74
N PRO A 19 -8.09 -6.91 2.96
CA PRO A 19 -9.04 -6.92 4.08
C PRO A 19 -9.53 -5.52 4.44
N ALA A 20 -8.69 -4.49 4.32
CA ALA A 20 -9.09 -3.10 4.54
C ALA A 20 -10.15 -2.63 3.53
N SER A 21 -9.96 -2.93 2.24
CA SER A 21 -10.91 -2.59 1.18
C SER A 21 -12.27 -3.25 1.40
N VAL A 22 -12.29 -4.53 1.77
CA VAL A 22 -13.52 -5.26 2.08
C VAL A 22 -14.19 -4.66 3.31
N ASN A 23 -13.42 -4.35 4.36
CA ASN A 23 -13.96 -3.73 5.57
C ASN A 23 -14.56 -2.34 5.30
N PHE A 24 -13.91 -1.50 4.50
CA PHE A 24 -14.42 -0.17 4.16
C PHE A 24 -15.71 -0.26 3.33
N LEU A 25 -15.83 -1.28 2.48
CA LEU A 25 -17.00 -1.49 1.64
C LEU A 25 -18.21 -1.95 2.46
N LEU A 26 -18.01 -2.92 3.34
CA LEU A 26 -19.06 -3.56 4.13
C LEU A 26 -19.43 -2.77 5.39
N ASN A 27 -18.44 -2.15 6.05
CA ASN A 27 -18.58 -1.46 7.33
C ASN A 27 -18.19 0.02 7.24
N PRO A 28 -18.84 0.84 6.38
CA PRO A 28 -18.42 2.24 6.17
C PRO A 28 -18.62 3.13 7.41
N SER A 29 -19.58 2.80 8.28
CA SER A 29 -19.85 3.54 9.52
C SER A 29 -18.73 3.39 10.56
N GLU A 30 -17.89 2.35 10.46
CA GLU A 30 -16.81 2.10 11.42
C GLU A 30 -15.51 2.86 11.08
N GLN A 31 -15.47 3.54 9.92
CA GLN A 31 -14.24 4.17 9.43
C GLN A 31 -13.99 5.56 10.04
N LEU A 32 -15.06 6.21 10.53
CA LEU A 32 -15.05 7.53 11.13
C LEU A 32 -15.69 7.45 12.53
N SER A 33 -15.22 8.25 13.48
CA SER A 33 -15.77 8.30 14.85
C SER A 33 -17.20 8.83 14.89
N SER A 34 -17.54 9.78 14.02
CA SER A 34 -18.88 10.35 13.87
C SER A 34 -19.25 10.44 12.38
N PRO A 35 -19.68 9.34 11.74
CA PRO A 35 -19.96 9.33 10.31
C PRO A 35 -21.26 10.05 9.98
N ALA A 36 -21.20 11.02 9.07
CA ALA A 36 -22.40 11.56 8.44
C ALA A 36 -22.90 10.60 7.34
N PRO A 37 -24.22 10.47 7.08
CA PRO A 37 -24.74 9.52 6.09
C PRO A 37 -24.12 9.63 4.69
N GLN A 38 -23.83 10.85 4.23
CA GLN A 38 -23.18 11.11 2.95
C GLN A 38 -21.73 10.59 2.88
N ALA A 39 -21.05 10.44 4.02
CA ALA A 39 -19.69 9.90 4.07
C ALA A 39 -19.67 8.42 3.68
N HIS A 40 -20.76 7.67 3.88
CA HIS A 40 -20.80 6.23 3.55
C HIS A 40 -20.60 5.97 2.05
N THR A 41 -21.21 6.78 1.18
CA THR A 41 -21.05 6.63 -0.27
C THR A 41 -19.61 6.92 -0.69
N ILE A 42 -19.00 7.95 -0.11
CA ILE A 42 -17.60 8.31 -0.36
C ILE A 42 -16.67 7.19 0.12
N ILE A 43 -16.88 6.67 1.33
CA ILE A 43 -16.08 5.57 1.89
C ILE A 43 -16.18 4.31 1.03
N ARG A 44 -17.37 3.94 0.57
CA ARG A 44 -17.55 2.80 -0.34
C ARG A 44 -16.86 3.02 -1.69
N GLN A 45 -16.92 4.22 -2.25
CA GLN A 45 -16.18 4.54 -3.47
C GLN A 45 -14.66 4.42 -3.26
N TYR A 46 -14.14 4.92 -2.13
CA TYR A 46 -12.73 4.72 -1.75
C TYR A 46 -12.39 3.23 -1.54
N ALA A 47 -13.31 2.45 -0.98
CA ALA A 47 -13.15 1.02 -0.79
C ALA A 47 -12.97 0.29 -2.13
N VAL A 48 -13.78 0.64 -3.14
CA VAL A 48 -13.65 0.10 -4.50
C VAL A 48 -12.32 0.52 -5.12
N LEU A 49 -11.90 1.77 -4.97
CA LEU A 49 -10.61 2.23 -5.48
C LEU A 49 -9.42 1.48 -4.83
N LEU A 50 -9.50 1.24 -3.53
CA LEU A 50 -8.51 0.45 -2.79
C LEU A 50 -8.52 -1.02 -3.25
N PHE A 51 -9.70 -1.60 -3.46
CA PHE A 51 -9.81 -2.95 -4.03
C PHE A 51 -9.18 -3.02 -5.42
N VAL A 52 -9.39 -2.03 -6.29
CA VAL A 52 -8.73 -1.96 -7.60
C VAL A 52 -7.20 -1.89 -7.46
N SER A 53 -6.66 -1.15 -6.50
CA SER A 53 -5.21 -1.12 -6.28
C SER A 53 -4.67 -2.50 -5.84
N THR A 54 -5.44 -3.27 -5.07
CA THR A 54 -5.08 -4.66 -4.73
C THR A 54 -5.06 -5.58 -5.94
N LEU A 55 -6.00 -5.43 -6.88
CA LEU A 55 -6.00 -6.18 -8.14
C LEU A 55 -4.80 -5.82 -9.02
N ILE A 56 -4.45 -4.53 -9.10
CA ILE A 56 -3.24 -4.07 -9.78
C ILE A 56 -2.01 -4.72 -9.14
N ALA A 57 -1.90 -4.68 -7.81
CA ALA A 57 -0.80 -5.31 -7.09
C ALA A 57 -0.74 -6.82 -7.37
N LEU A 58 -1.86 -7.54 -7.37
CA LEU A 58 -1.92 -8.97 -7.70
C LEU A 58 -1.38 -9.26 -9.11
N ILE A 59 -1.75 -8.46 -10.12
CA ILE A 59 -1.21 -8.59 -11.49
C ILE A 59 0.31 -8.50 -11.47
N PHE A 60 0.87 -7.54 -10.74
CA PHE A 60 2.33 -7.36 -10.63
C PHE A 60 3.02 -8.39 -9.74
N ALA A 61 2.29 -8.97 -8.78
CA ALA A 61 2.78 -10.03 -7.91
C ALA A 61 2.95 -11.38 -8.65
N LEU A 62 2.15 -11.60 -9.69
CA LEU A 62 2.09 -12.84 -10.47
C LEU A 62 2.91 -12.79 -11.78
N ARG A 63 3.59 -11.68 -12.08
CA ARG A 63 4.38 -11.53 -13.30
C ARG A 63 5.85 -11.21 -13.02
N PRO A 64 6.75 -11.42 -13.99
CA PRO A 64 8.14 -10.98 -13.88
C PRO A 64 8.22 -9.45 -13.69
N VAL A 65 9.09 -9.01 -12.77
CA VAL A 65 9.30 -7.59 -12.47
C VAL A 65 10.07 -6.91 -13.61
N ASP A 66 9.50 -5.84 -14.14
CA ASP A 66 10.02 -5.03 -15.24
C ASP A 66 9.98 -3.51 -14.92
N GLY A 67 10.29 -2.67 -15.91
CA GLY A 67 10.26 -1.22 -15.76
C GLY A 67 8.88 -0.67 -15.38
N THR A 68 7.81 -1.24 -15.94
CA THR A 68 6.43 -0.88 -15.61
C THR A 68 6.11 -1.22 -14.16
N SER A 69 6.53 -2.40 -13.70
CA SER A 69 6.37 -2.85 -12.31
C SER A 69 6.96 -1.84 -11.34
N ARG A 70 8.16 -1.32 -11.63
CA ARG A 70 8.81 -0.31 -10.78
C ARG A 70 8.03 1.01 -10.72
N ARG A 71 7.47 1.46 -11.85
CA ARG A 71 6.65 2.69 -11.91
C ARG A 71 5.34 2.52 -11.16
N VAL A 72 4.70 1.35 -11.28
CA VAL A 72 3.49 1.03 -10.53
C VAL A 72 3.79 0.90 -9.04
N ALA A 73 4.91 0.29 -8.64
CA ALA A 73 5.33 0.26 -7.25
C ALA A 73 5.50 1.68 -6.68
N ALA A 74 6.10 2.61 -7.45
CA ALA A 74 6.18 4.01 -7.05
C ALA A 74 4.80 4.64 -6.86
N ALA A 75 3.88 4.45 -7.80
CA ALA A 75 2.52 4.98 -7.69
C ALA A 75 1.77 4.42 -6.46
N LEU A 76 1.84 3.10 -6.23
CA LEU A 76 1.25 2.45 -5.06
C LEU A 76 1.93 2.90 -3.76
N SER A 77 3.23 3.22 -3.76
CA SER A 77 3.91 3.73 -2.57
C SER A 77 3.29 5.07 -2.11
N VAL A 78 2.94 5.96 -3.04
CA VAL A 78 2.33 7.27 -2.71
C VAL A 78 1.01 7.11 -1.96
N TYR A 79 0.22 6.08 -2.29
CA TYR A 79 -1.03 5.80 -1.57
C TYR A 79 -0.82 5.67 -0.06
N HIS A 80 0.25 4.98 0.37
CA HIS A 80 0.51 4.73 1.79
C HIS A 80 0.86 5.98 2.60
N LEU A 81 1.21 7.09 1.96
CA LEU A 81 1.40 8.36 2.68
C LEU A 81 0.12 8.83 3.37
N ALA A 82 -1.05 8.65 2.76
CA ALA A 82 -2.32 9.09 3.35
C ALA A 82 -2.71 8.28 4.61
N PRO A 83 -2.68 6.93 4.61
CA PRO A 83 -2.83 6.14 5.83
C PRO A 83 -1.77 6.43 6.90
N LEU A 84 -0.52 6.75 6.52
CA LEU A 84 0.52 7.15 7.48
C LEU A 84 0.17 8.46 8.18
N VAL A 85 -0.23 9.49 7.42
CA VAL A 85 -0.66 10.78 7.99
C VAL A 85 -1.88 10.57 8.90
N ARG A 86 -2.87 9.78 8.46
CA ARG A 86 -4.08 9.48 9.25
C ARG A 86 -3.77 8.73 10.54
N ALA A 87 -2.88 7.76 10.51
CA ALA A 87 -2.48 7.00 11.70
C ALA A 87 -1.65 7.89 12.66
N GLY A 88 -0.74 8.68 12.11
CA GLY A 88 0.08 9.63 12.87
C GLY A 88 -0.75 10.71 13.56
N SER A 89 -1.74 11.30 12.87
CA SER A 89 -2.62 12.32 13.47
C SER A 89 -3.41 11.74 14.65
N ARG A 90 -3.95 10.52 14.51
CA ARG A 90 -4.67 9.82 15.60
C ARG A 90 -3.81 9.58 16.84
N ILE A 91 -2.54 9.23 16.64
CA ILE A 91 -1.57 9.03 17.74
C ILE A 91 -1.29 10.36 18.45
N VAL A 92 -1.06 11.43 17.68
CA VAL A 92 -0.77 12.77 18.24
C VAL A 92 -1.97 13.35 18.98
N GLU A 93 -3.18 13.16 18.46
CA GLU A 93 -4.42 13.64 19.05
C GLU A 93 -4.83 12.88 20.32
N GLY A 94 -4.09 11.83 20.72
CA GLY A 94 -4.40 11.05 21.91
C GLY A 94 -5.78 10.39 21.83
N SER A 95 -6.26 10.13 20.62
CA SER A 95 -7.57 9.49 20.38
C SER A 95 -7.52 8.03 20.83
N GLU A 96 -7.71 7.80 22.13
CA GLU A 96 -7.88 6.48 22.75
C GLU A 96 -9.21 5.83 22.38
N ASP A 97 -10.06 6.50 21.61
CA ASP A 97 -11.28 5.89 21.09
C ASP A 97 -10.91 4.98 19.92
N HIS A 98 -10.66 3.71 20.27
CA HIS A 98 -10.21 2.64 19.39
C HIS A 98 -11.25 2.44 18.28
N GLY A 99 -11.08 3.13 17.15
CA GLY A 99 -11.78 2.79 15.92
C GLY A 99 -11.65 1.29 15.68
N LYS A 100 -12.79 0.61 15.52
CA LYS A 100 -12.95 -0.87 15.49
C LYS A 100 -12.33 -1.55 14.25
N GLY A 101 -11.25 -0.99 13.70
CA GLY A 101 -10.47 -1.62 12.64
C GLY A 101 -9.55 -2.73 13.19
N PHE A 102 -9.02 -3.56 12.28
CA PHE A 102 -8.04 -4.59 12.62
C PHE A 102 -6.70 -3.95 13.06
N GLY A 103 -6.59 -3.62 14.35
CA GLY A 103 -5.39 -3.07 14.98
C GLY A 103 -5.51 -1.56 15.30
N GLY A 104 -4.89 -1.14 16.40
CA GLY A 104 -4.87 0.28 16.80
C GLY A 104 -4.04 1.17 15.86
N PRO A 105 -4.05 2.50 16.05
CA PRO A 105 -3.34 3.46 15.19
C PRO A 105 -1.85 3.15 14.99
N ILE A 106 -1.18 2.61 16.00
CA ILE A 106 0.24 2.21 15.92
C ILE A 106 0.44 1.05 14.94
N VAL A 107 -0.44 0.04 14.96
CA VAL A 107 -0.36 -1.10 14.03
C VAL A 107 -0.53 -0.60 12.60
N HIS A 108 -1.54 0.24 12.35
CA HIS A 108 -1.75 0.88 11.05
C HIS A 108 -0.51 1.66 10.59
N LEU A 109 0.09 2.45 11.47
CA LEU A 109 1.31 3.20 11.15
C LEU A 109 2.43 2.25 10.71
N ILE A 110 2.73 1.21 11.51
CA ILE A 110 3.81 0.26 11.23
C ILE A 110 3.58 -0.47 9.89
N VAL A 111 2.39 -1.03 9.67
CA VAL A 111 2.13 -1.81 8.44
C VAL A 111 2.22 -0.93 7.19
N HIS A 112 1.75 0.32 7.25
CA HIS A 112 1.87 1.24 6.12
C HIS A 112 3.29 1.79 5.94
N ILE A 113 4.12 1.91 6.99
CA ILE A 113 5.55 2.23 6.86
C ILE A 113 6.26 1.08 6.12
N VAL A 114 6.01 -0.16 6.54
CA VAL A 114 6.60 -1.36 5.92
C VAL A 114 6.18 -1.44 4.45
N CYS A 115 4.90 -1.25 4.15
CA CYS A 115 4.40 -1.30 2.78
C CYS A 115 4.97 -0.18 1.91
N PHE A 116 5.01 1.06 2.43
CA PHE A 116 5.64 2.20 1.77
C PHE A 116 7.11 1.93 1.45
N GLY A 117 7.90 1.50 2.45
CA GLY A 117 9.32 1.22 2.28
C GLY A 117 9.59 0.07 1.31
N ALA A 118 8.78 -1.00 1.34
CA ALA A 118 8.91 -2.13 0.42
C ALA A 118 8.66 -1.71 -1.04
N LEU A 119 7.58 -0.97 -1.31
CA LEU A 119 7.22 -0.50 -2.65
C LEU A 119 8.20 0.55 -3.18
N LEU A 120 8.62 1.50 -2.33
CA LEU A 120 9.64 2.49 -2.69
C LEU A 120 10.99 1.83 -2.98
N GLY A 121 11.37 0.83 -2.18
CA GLY A 121 12.55 0.00 -2.43
C GLY A 121 12.49 -0.72 -3.77
N ALA A 122 11.32 -1.28 -4.14
CA ALA A 122 11.10 -1.91 -5.44
C ALA A 122 11.29 -0.92 -6.59
N PHE A 123 10.79 0.30 -6.45
CA PHE A 123 11.00 1.37 -7.42
C PHE A 123 12.49 1.71 -7.56
N MET A 124 13.22 1.85 -6.45
CA MET A 124 14.64 2.23 -6.45
C MET A 124 15.60 1.10 -6.88
N ALA A 125 15.18 -0.16 -6.79
CA ALA A 125 16.01 -1.31 -7.16
C ALA A 125 16.54 -1.19 -8.60
N LYS A 126 17.87 -1.28 -8.79
CA LYS A 126 18.50 -1.18 -10.12
C LYS A 126 18.00 -2.29 -11.03
N SER A 127 17.55 -1.92 -12.24
CA SER A 127 17.30 -2.90 -13.31
C SER A 127 18.64 -3.41 -13.83
N LYS A 128 18.86 -4.73 -13.78
CA LYS A 128 20.03 -5.39 -14.37
C LYS A 128 20.20 -5.09 -15.87
N ALA A 129 19.13 -4.68 -16.56
CA ALA A 129 19.18 -4.28 -17.97
C ALA A 129 20.11 -3.08 -18.22
N ASN A 130 20.28 -2.19 -17.24
CA ASN A 130 21.19 -1.03 -17.37
C ASN A 130 22.68 -1.39 -17.18
N GLU A 131 23.00 -2.55 -16.60
CA GLU A 131 24.40 -2.97 -16.41
C GLU A 131 24.97 -3.65 -17.66
N SER A 132 24.17 -4.46 -18.38
CA SER A 132 24.62 -5.05 -19.66
C SER A 132 24.86 -4.00 -20.75
N ALA A 133 24.05 -2.94 -20.82
CA ALA A 133 24.23 -1.86 -21.80
C ALA A 133 25.51 -1.04 -21.57
N LYS A 134 25.92 -0.85 -20.30
CA LYS A 134 27.17 -0.13 -19.97
C LYS A 134 28.43 -0.96 -20.21
N THR A 135 28.32 -2.28 -20.19
CA THR A 135 29.48 -3.19 -20.33
C THR A 135 29.75 -3.56 -21.78
N GLY A 136 28.72 -3.53 -22.64
CA GLY A 136 28.84 -3.81 -24.08
C GLY A 136 29.40 -2.67 -24.93
N HIS A 137 29.50 -1.45 -24.38
CA HIS A 137 30.06 -0.28 -25.10
C HIS A 137 31.52 0.01 -24.76
N ARG A 138 32.18 -0.89 -24.01
CA ARG A 138 33.60 -0.81 -23.62
C ARG A 138 34.46 -1.93 -24.21
N ARG A 139 34.00 -2.59 -25.28
CA ARG A 139 34.78 -3.59 -26.03
C ARG A 139 34.82 -3.22 -27.49
#